data_AF-A0AAT9LSP1-F1
#
_entry.id   AF-A0AAT9LSP1-F1
#
_cell.length_a   1.000
_cell.length_b   1.000
_cell.length_c   1.000
_cell.angle_alpha   90.00
_cell.angle_beta   90.00
_cell.angle_gamma   90.00
#
_symmetry.space_group_name_H-M   'P 1'
#
loop_
_entity.id
_entity.type
_entity.pdbx_description
1 polymer ?
#
loop_
_entity_poly.entity_id
_entity_poly.type
_entity_poly.pdbx_seq_one_letter_code
_entity_poly.pdbx_strand_id
1 'polypeptide(L)'
;MVLRVTRVVEARTGDVEGDVYVPFSVDWVPVGSAGTPAYYFAEDRDGGSSAGYVELKIERVTGEVIAVVVVNLPKRQAAMPDLTGIPVVEGGVRVDLAPWEPNPDLVPTKERFDERCPLSVAEDETHVYFGLSDTAPVRLVMAGPTGFGIGPDDELTGIVVARTPGVWESIPQ
;
A
#
# COMPACT_ATOMS: atom_id res chain seq x y z
N MET A 1 0.91 0.60 14.82
CA MET A 1 2.09 1.44 14.61
C MET A 1 2.04 2.00 13.20
N VAL A 2 1.82 3.29 13.03
CA VAL A 2 1.64 3.84 11.69
C VAL A 2 2.94 3.74 10.86
N LEU A 3 2.85 3.15 9.66
CA LEU A 3 3.91 3.19 8.66
C LEU A 3 4.12 4.62 8.18
N ARG A 4 5.35 5.14 8.31
CA ARG A 4 5.69 6.51 7.91
C ARG A 4 6.51 6.52 6.63
N VAL A 5 6.14 7.35 5.67
CA VAL A 5 6.90 7.59 4.45
C VAL A 5 8.03 8.58 4.75
N THR A 6 9.27 8.17 4.50
CA THR A 6 10.45 9.01 4.74
C THR A 6 10.91 9.74 3.50
N ARG A 7 10.60 9.20 2.30
CA ARG A 7 11.08 9.76 1.04
C ARG A 7 10.25 9.30 -0.17
N VAL A 8 10.15 10.17 -1.18
CA VAL A 8 9.72 9.82 -2.53
C VAL A 8 10.94 9.44 -3.38
N VAL A 9 10.85 8.33 -4.09
CA VAL A 9 11.87 7.84 -5.02
C VAL A 9 11.37 7.87 -6.46
N GLU A 10 12.26 7.58 -7.41
CA GLU A 10 11.92 7.47 -8.82
C GLU A 10 10.74 6.52 -9.03
N ALA A 11 9.79 6.91 -9.88
CA ALA A 11 8.65 6.09 -10.21
C ALA A 11 9.11 4.87 -11.01
N ARG A 12 8.48 3.72 -10.72
CA ARG A 12 8.58 2.52 -11.55
C ARG A 12 7.18 2.19 -12.00
N THR A 13 7.03 1.71 -13.24
CA THR A 13 5.74 1.20 -13.69
C THR A 13 5.46 -0.09 -12.95
N GLY A 14 4.33 -0.16 -12.25
CA GLY A 14 3.87 -1.37 -11.57
C GLY A 14 3.08 -2.26 -12.51
N ASP A 15 3.36 -3.56 -12.47
CA ASP A 15 2.52 -4.57 -13.09
C ASP A 15 1.32 -4.82 -12.16
N VAL A 16 0.11 -4.53 -12.65
CA VAL A 16 -1.13 -4.66 -11.88
C VAL A 16 -1.86 -5.93 -12.30
N GLU A 17 -2.17 -6.77 -11.33
CA GLU A 17 -2.86 -8.05 -11.51
C GLU A 17 -4.00 -8.20 -10.48
N GLY A 18 -4.99 -9.04 -10.77
CA GLY A 18 -6.07 -9.36 -9.86
C GLY A 18 -6.87 -10.57 -10.33
N ASP A 19 -7.22 -11.45 -9.39
CA ASP A 19 -8.02 -12.66 -9.63
C ASP A 19 -8.98 -12.98 -8.46
N VAL A 20 -9.61 -14.15 -8.52
CA VAL A 20 -10.60 -14.59 -7.51
C VAL A 20 -10.00 -14.92 -6.13
N TYR A 21 -8.69 -15.14 -6.05
CA TYR A 21 -7.97 -15.46 -4.81
C TYR A 21 -7.17 -14.27 -4.29
N VAL A 22 -6.68 -13.41 -5.19
CA VAL A 22 -5.95 -12.18 -4.88
C VAL A 22 -6.66 -11.02 -5.59
N PRO A 23 -7.57 -10.33 -4.89
CA PRO A 23 -8.36 -9.25 -5.46
C PRO A 23 -7.54 -8.15 -6.15
N PHE A 24 -6.34 -7.88 -5.66
CA PHE A 24 -5.46 -6.90 -6.25
C PHE A 24 -4.00 -7.18 -5.86
N SER A 25 -3.11 -7.13 -6.83
CA SER A 25 -1.66 -7.13 -6.65
C SER A 25 -1.04 -6.07 -7.55
N VAL A 26 -0.02 -5.39 -7.03
CA VAL A 26 0.86 -4.55 -7.83
C VAL A 26 2.31 -4.84 -7.45
N ASP A 27 3.13 -5.13 -8.44
CA ASP A 27 4.57 -5.30 -8.26
C ASP A 27 5.30 -4.23 -9.08
N TRP A 28 5.99 -3.30 -8.41
CA TRP A 28 6.80 -2.24 -9.05
C TRP A 28 8.23 -2.69 -9.33
N VAL A 29 8.66 -3.77 -8.67
CA VAL A 29 9.97 -4.39 -8.85
C VAL A 29 9.76 -5.90 -8.90
N PRO A 30 10.28 -6.61 -9.93
CA PRO A 30 10.14 -8.05 -10.01
C PRO A 30 10.62 -8.76 -8.74
N VAL A 31 9.76 -9.59 -8.15
CA VAL A 31 10.07 -10.39 -6.97
C VAL A 31 11.32 -11.25 -7.25
N GLY A 32 12.32 -11.17 -6.37
CA GLY A 32 13.59 -11.90 -6.50
C GLY A 32 14.75 -11.09 -7.11
N SER A 33 14.48 -9.93 -7.73
CA SER A 33 15.55 -9.00 -8.15
C SER A 33 16.10 -8.14 -7.00
N ALA A 34 15.34 -8.02 -5.91
CA ALA A 34 15.65 -7.20 -4.74
C ALA A 34 16.06 -8.01 -3.48
N GLY A 35 16.32 -9.32 -3.61
CA GLY A 35 16.52 -10.21 -2.45
C GLY A 35 15.22 -10.50 -1.68
N THR A 36 15.34 -11.05 -0.46
CA THR A 36 14.18 -11.33 0.41
C THR A 36 13.67 -10.02 1.04
N PRO A 37 12.43 -9.58 0.74
CA PRO A 37 11.89 -8.34 1.28
C PRO A 37 11.54 -8.44 2.76
N ALA A 38 11.34 -7.30 3.41
CA ALA A 38 10.56 -7.21 4.64
C ALA A 38 9.07 -7.19 4.28
N TYR A 39 8.28 -7.90 5.05
CA TYR A 39 6.84 -8.03 4.86
C TYR A 39 6.09 -7.27 5.96
N TYR A 40 5.24 -6.34 5.56
CA TYR A 40 4.28 -5.70 6.44
C TYR A 40 2.88 -6.20 6.12
N PHE A 41 2.22 -6.76 7.12
CA PHE A 41 0.89 -7.32 7.01
C PHE A 41 -0.08 -6.46 7.81
N ALA A 42 -0.98 -5.77 7.12
CA ALA A 42 -2.09 -5.08 7.73
C ALA A 42 -3.32 -5.99 7.74
N GLU A 43 -3.80 -6.32 8.94
CA GLU A 43 -5.06 -7.02 9.19
C GLU A 43 -6.12 -6.03 9.62
N ASP A 44 -7.38 -6.28 9.26
CA ASP A 44 -8.49 -5.47 9.77
C ASP A 44 -8.54 -5.54 11.31
N ARG A 45 -8.66 -4.38 11.96
CA ARG A 45 -8.60 -4.26 13.42
C ARG A 45 -9.73 -4.98 14.14
N ASP A 46 -10.92 -5.02 13.53
CA ASP A 46 -12.15 -5.51 14.19
C ASP A 46 -12.44 -6.98 13.83
N GLY A 47 -12.17 -7.38 12.58
CA GLY A 47 -12.45 -8.73 12.07
C GLY A 47 -11.21 -9.55 11.66
N GLY A 48 -10.00 -9.03 11.88
CA GLY A 48 -8.74 -9.69 11.53
C GLY A 48 -8.57 -9.88 10.02
N SER A 49 -7.63 -10.75 9.64
CA SER A 49 -7.36 -11.07 8.23
C SER A 49 -8.58 -11.48 7.40
N SER A 50 -9.62 -12.06 8.03
CA SER A 50 -10.86 -12.47 7.35
C SER A 50 -11.80 -11.31 6.98
N ALA A 51 -11.60 -10.14 7.58
CA ALA A 51 -12.36 -8.92 7.27
C ALA A 51 -11.58 -7.93 6.40
N GLY A 52 -10.28 -8.14 6.23
CA GLY A 52 -9.41 -7.40 5.34
C GLY A 52 -7.97 -7.81 5.61
N TYR A 53 -7.17 -7.97 4.55
CA TYR A 53 -5.77 -8.34 4.68
C TYR A 53 -4.96 -7.76 3.52
N VAL A 54 -3.99 -6.91 3.86
CA VAL A 54 -3.09 -6.26 2.90
C VAL A 54 -1.65 -6.59 3.26
N GLU A 55 -0.86 -6.99 2.27
CA GLU A 55 0.57 -7.23 2.37
C GLU A 55 1.32 -6.12 1.61
N LEU A 56 2.32 -5.53 2.24
CA LEU A 56 3.31 -4.68 1.59
C LEU A 56 4.66 -5.42 1.60
N LYS A 57 5.30 -5.50 0.44
CA LYS A 57 6.68 -5.97 0.32
C LYS A 57 7.60 -4.77 0.26
N ILE A 58 8.61 -4.74 1.14
CA ILE A 58 9.50 -3.60 1.32
C ILE A 58 10.95 -4.05 1.14
N GLU A 59 11.72 -3.34 0.32
CA GLU A 59 13.15 -3.58 0.17
C GLU A 59 13.89 -3.17 1.46
N ARG A 60 14.67 -4.09 2.03
CA ARG A 60 15.18 -3.98 3.41
C ARG A 60 16.25 -2.92 3.60
N VAL A 61 17.07 -2.67 2.58
CA VAL A 61 18.18 -1.72 2.67
C VAL A 61 17.70 -0.28 2.56
N THR A 62 16.72 -0.05 1.70
CA THR A 62 16.27 1.28 1.32
C THR A 62 14.93 1.67 1.91
N GLY A 63 14.13 0.71 2.37
CA GLY A 63 12.76 0.92 2.82
C GLY A 63 11.77 1.14 1.68
N GLU A 64 12.16 0.94 0.42
CA GLU A 64 11.28 1.15 -0.75
C GLU A 64 10.14 0.14 -0.75
N VAL A 65 8.89 0.60 -0.86
CA VAL A 65 7.74 -0.28 -1.08
C VAL A 65 7.80 -0.76 -2.52
N ILE A 66 8.00 -2.05 -2.70
CA ILE A 66 8.25 -2.67 -4.02
C ILE A 66 7.07 -3.50 -4.53
N ALA A 67 6.13 -3.87 -3.65
CA ALA A 67 4.86 -4.47 -4.04
C ALA A 67 3.78 -4.26 -2.97
N VAL A 68 2.52 -4.31 -3.41
CA VAL A 68 1.33 -4.36 -2.56
C VAL A 68 0.43 -5.49 -3.03
N VAL A 69 -0.10 -6.26 -2.09
CA VAL A 69 -1.09 -7.30 -2.36
C VAL A 69 -2.27 -7.12 -1.41
N VAL A 70 -3.46 -6.88 -1.95
CA VAL A 70 -4.71 -6.97 -1.19
C VAL A 70 -5.16 -8.43 -1.29
N VAL A 71 -4.85 -9.19 -0.24
CA VAL A 71 -5.13 -10.64 -0.18
C VAL A 71 -6.61 -10.88 0.11
N ASN A 72 -7.18 -10.14 1.07
CA ASN A 72 -8.62 -10.13 1.33
C ASN A 72 -9.11 -8.70 1.26
N LEU A 73 -10.12 -8.44 0.42
CA LEU A 73 -10.75 -7.13 0.31
C LEU A 73 -11.26 -6.68 1.69
N PRO A 74 -10.98 -5.42 2.10
CA PRO A 74 -11.60 -4.86 3.29
C PRO A 74 -13.13 -4.86 3.19
N LYS A 75 -13.80 -5.37 4.21
CA LYS A 75 -15.28 -5.39 4.27
C LYS A 75 -15.89 -4.04 4.63
N ARG A 76 -15.11 -3.19 5.31
CA ARG A 76 -15.54 -1.86 5.73
C ARG A 76 -15.54 -0.93 4.52
N GLN A 77 -16.73 -0.48 4.14
CA GLN A 77 -16.91 0.56 3.12
C GLN A 77 -16.70 1.94 3.75
N ALA A 78 -15.85 2.76 3.13
CA ALA A 78 -15.60 4.14 3.53
C ALA A 78 -16.04 5.10 2.42
N ALA A 79 -16.21 6.38 2.77
CA ALA A 79 -16.34 7.42 1.76
C ALA A 79 -15.02 7.60 1.02
N MET A 80 -15.07 7.82 -0.30
CA MET A 80 -13.88 8.14 -1.07
C MET A 80 -13.25 9.44 -0.50
N PRO A 81 -11.95 9.43 -0.14
CA PRO A 81 -11.27 10.67 0.21
C PRO A 81 -11.34 11.67 -0.94
N ASP A 82 -11.39 12.97 -0.64
CA ASP A 82 -11.33 13.98 -1.68
C ASP A 82 -9.92 14.02 -2.27
N LEU A 83 -9.74 13.31 -3.39
CA LEU A 83 -8.51 13.28 -4.15
C LEU A 83 -8.37 14.53 -5.05
N THR A 84 -9.41 15.36 -5.13
CA THR A 84 -9.42 16.56 -5.97
C THR A 84 -8.64 17.67 -5.27
N GLY A 85 -7.58 18.16 -5.91
CA GLY A 85 -6.85 19.34 -5.42
C GLY A 85 -5.81 19.05 -4.34
N ILE A 86 -5.62 17.80 -3.90
CA ILE A 86 -4.41 17.43 -3.15
C ILE A 86 -3.21 17.28 -4.11
N PRO A 87 -1.98 17.64 -3.68
CA PRO A 87 -0.80 17.50 -4.53
C PRO A 87 -0.59 16.05 -4.97
N VAL A 88 -0.28 15.86 -6.25
CA VAL A 88 0.11 14.58 -6.83
C VAL A 88 1.58 14.68 -7.24
N VAL A 89 2.39 13.74 -6.76
CA VAL A 89 3.81 13.63 -7.11
C VAL A 89 4.04 12.28 -7.77
N GLU A 90 4.78 12.27 -8.87
CA GLU A 90 5.20 11.03 -9.50
C GLU A 90 6.35 10.40 -8.70
N GLY A 91 6.22 9.11 -8.34
CA GLY A 91 7.28 8.40 -7.63
C GLY A 91 6.84 7.10 -6.96
N GLY A 92 7.82 6.39 -6.41
CA GLY A 92 7.62 5.37 -5.38
C GLY A 92 7.79 5.95 -3.97
N VAL A 93 7.52 5.16 -2.93
CA VAL A 93 7.69 5.58 -1.53
C VAL A 93 8.72 4.71 -0.79
N ARG A 94 9.49 5.34 0.09
CA ARG A 94 10.27 4.66 1.13
C ARG A 94 9.63 4.85 2.47
N VAL A 95 9.58 3.81 3.28
CA VAL A 95 9.03 3.84 4.64
C VAL A 95 10.10 3.73 5.71
N ASP A 96 9.78 4.22 6.90
CA ASP A 96 10.64 4.12 8.08
C ASP A 96 10.60 2.70 8.66
N LEU A 97 11.76 2.04 8.66
CA LEU A 97 11.96 0.70 9.23
C LEU A 97 12.54 0.75 10.66
N ALA A 98 12.93 1.92 11.17
CA ALA A 98 13.54 2.04 12.49
C ALA A 98 12.69 1.47 13.65
N PRO A 99 11.33 1.57 13.63
CA PRO A 99 10.50 0.93 14.65
C PRO A 99 10.62 -0.60 14.70
N TRP A 100 11.04 -1.20 13.59
CA TRP A 100 11.16 -2.64 13.43
C TRP A 100 12.56 -3.14 13.75
N GLU A 101 13.56 -2.32 13.43
CA GLU A 101 14.97 -2.60 13.59
C GLU A 101 15.66 -1.37 14.19
N PRO A 102 15.70 -1.26 15.53
CA PRO A 102 16.27 -0.08 16.19
C PRO A 102 17.78 0.06 15.98
N ASN A 103 18.45 -0.93 15.38
CA ASN A 103 19.86 -0.86 15.02
C ASN A 103 20.04 -0.71 13.50
N PRO A 104 20.37 0.49 12.99
CA PRO A 104 20.49 0.76 11.56
C PRO A 104 21.74 0.11 10.91
N ASP A 105 22.70 -0.37 11.71
CA ASP A 105 23.94 -1.00 11.22
C ASP A 105 23.76 -2.49 10.93
N LEU A 106 22.60 -3.07 11.26
CA LEU A 106 22.28 -4.47 11.01
C LEU A 106 21.23 -4.57 9.92
N VAL A 107 21.46 -5.49 8.97
CA VAL A 107 20.39 -5.93 8.05
C VAL A 107 19.21 -6.39 8.91
N PRO A 108 17.96 -5.98 8.61
CA PRO A 108 16.80 -6.36 9.41
C PRO A 108 16.83 -7.85 9.74
N THR A 109 16.54 -8.29 10.95
CA THR A 109 16.52 -9.73 11.26
C THR A 109 15.10 -10.28 11.18
N LYS A 110 14.10 -9.43 11.36
CA LYS A 110 12.68 -9.79 11.22
C LYS A 110 12.24 -9.55 9.80
N GLU A 111 11.73 -10.61 9.20
CA GLU A 111 11.17 -10.58 7.85
C GLU A 111 9.69 -10.20 7.86
N ARG A 112 9.01 -10.29 9.01
CA ARG A 112 7.56 -10.18 9.11
C ARG A 112 7.13 -9.21 10.22
N PHE A 113 6.21 -8.30 9.87
CA PHE A 113 5.60 -7.33 10.77
C PHE A 113 4.09 -7.35 10.58
N ASP A 114 3.37 -7.66 11.64
CA ASP A 114 1.91 -7.76 11.63
C ASP A 114 1.30 -6.57 12.39
N GLU A 115 0.29 -5.94 11.79
CA GLU A 115 -0.40 -4.78 12.33
C GLU A 115 -1.91 -4.88 12.18
N ARG A 116 -2.64 -4.38 13.18
CA ARG A 116 -4.09 -4.17 13.11
C ARG A 116 -4.41 -2.73 12.67
N CYS A 117 -4.96 -2.61 11.48
CA CYS A 117 -5.32 -1.34 10.85
C CYS A 117 -6.85 -1.18 10.72
N PRO A 118 -7.37 0.06 10.71
CA PRO A 118 -8.73 0.32 10.25
C PRO A 118 -8.82 0.13 8.73
N LEU A 119 -8.81 -1.11 8.26
CA LEU A 119 -8.85 -1.36 6.82
C LEU A 119 -10.19 -0.92 6.24
N SER A 120 -10.17 -0.28 5.08
CA SER A 120 -11.39 0.06 4.35
C SER A 120 -11.16 0.06 2.85
N VAL A 121 -12.25 -0.06 2.11
CA VAL A 121 -12.28 0.17 0.67
C VAL A 121 -13.23 1.32 0.39
N ALA A 122 -12.86 2.18 -0.55
CA ALA A 122 -13.70 3.23 -1.11
C ALA A 122 -13.53 3.26 -2.63
N GLU A 123 -14.61 3.51 -3.35
CA GLU A 123 -14.63 3.42 -4.81
C GLU A 123 -15.43 4.59 -5.41
N ASP A 124 -14.93 5.13 -6.53
CA ASP A 124 -15.66 6.07 -7.37
C ASP A 124 -15.56 5.66 -8.85
N GLU A 125 -15.96 6.54 -9.77
CA GLU A 125 -15.92 6.26 -11.21
C GLU A 125 -14.49 6.10 -11.76
N THR A 126 -13.50 6.66 -11.08
CA THR A 126 -12.13 6.86 -11.56
C THR A 126 -11.07 6.18 -10.71
N HIS A 127 -11.35 5.83 -9.45
CA HIS A 127 -10.38 5.29 -8.51
C HIS A 127 -10.99 4.26 -7.56
N VAL A 128 -10.11 3.39 -7.06
CA VAL A 128 -10.32 2.57 -5.88
C VAL A 128 -9.25 2.96 -4.85
N TYR A 129 -9.67 3.12 -3.60
CA TYR A 129 -8.81 3.47 -2.49
C TYR A 129 -8.90 2.42 -1.39
N PHE A 130 -7.79 1.75 -1.12
CA PHE A 130 -7.63 0.81 -0.02
C PHE A 130 -7.02 1.55 1.17
N GLY A 131 -7.86 1.93 2.13
CA GLY A 131 -7.45 2.63 3.34
C GLY A 131 -6.74 1.69 4.32
N LEU A 132 -5.57 2.11 4.79
CA LEU A 132 -4.81 1.51 5.90
C LEU A 132 -4.98 2.31 7.20
N SER A 133 -5.53 3.52 7.11
CA SER A 133 -5.77 4.46 8.21
C SER A 133 -7.14 5.13 8.08
N ASP A 134 -7.66 5.64 9.19
CA ASP A 134 -8.84 6.54 9.19
C ASP A 134 -8.46 7.99 8.82
N THR A 135 -7.16 8.29 8.73
CA THR A 135 -6.63 9.59 8.31
C THR A 135 -6.76 9.77 6.80
N ALA A 136 -7.36 10.88 6.35
CA ALA A 136 -7.44 11.21 4.93
C ALA A 136 -6.05 11.59 4.36
N PRO A 137 -5.74 11.20 3.10
CA PRO A 137 -4.51 11.62 2.46
C PRO A 137 -4.52 13.14 2.20
N VAL A 138 -3.37 13.77 2.41
CA VAL A 138 -3.11 15.17 2.05
C VAL A 138 -2.24 15.31 0.81
N ARG A 139 -1.67 14.20 0.32
CA ARG A 139 -0.85 14.11 -0.90
C ARG A 139 -0.91 12.70 -1.47
N LEU A 140 -0.80 12.59 -2.80
CA LEU A 140 -0.62 11.32 -3.49
C LEU A 140 0.80 11.19 -4.04
N VAL A 141 1.34 9.97 -3.98
CA VAL A 141 2.57 9.57 -4.66
C VAL A 141 2.20 8.47 -5.67
N MET A 142 2.18 8.82 -6.96
CA MET A 142 1.67 7.95 -8.03
C MET A 142 2.81 7.36 -8.86
N ALA A 143 2.71 6.07 -9.16
CA ALA A 143 3.61 5.29 -9.99
C ALA A 143 2.77 4.65 -11.12
N GLY A 144 2.43 5.45 -12.13
CA GLY A 144 1.48 5.06 -13.17
C GLY A 144 0.04 5.01 -12.65
N PRO A 145 -0.73 3.93 -12.89
CA PRO A 145 -2.13 3.83 -12.48
C PRO A 145 -2.30 3.48 -10.99
N THR A 146 -1.21 3.28 -10.24
CA THR A 146 -1.25 2.94 -8.81
C THR A 146 -0.42 3.94 -8.02
N GLY A 147 -0.67 4.03 -6.71
CA GLY A 147 0.10 4.91 -5.85
C GLY A 147 -0.29 4.81 -4.39
N PHE A 148 0.17 5.79 -3.63
CA PHE A 148 0.07 5.82 -2.18
C PHE A 148 -0.57 7.13 -1.72
N GLY A 149 -1.54 7.02 -0.81
CA GLY A 149 -2.07 8.15 -0.07
C GLY A 149 -1.21 8.46 1.14
N ILE A 150 -0.74 9.70 1.26
CA ILE A 150 0.12 10.15 2.36
C ILE A 150 -0.63 11.16 3.23
N GLY A 151 -0.69 10.90 4.53
CA GLY A 151 -1.33 11.74 5.54
C GLY A 151 -0.46 12.91 6.02
N PRO A 152 -0.99 13.77 6.91
CA PRO A 152 -0.32 15.01 7.34
C PRO A 152 0.99 14.81 8.10
N ASP A 153 1.18 13.65 8.75
CA ASP A 153 2.40 13.29 9.49
C ASP A 153 3.28 12.29 8.72
N ASP A 154 3.23 12.35 7.39
CA ASP A 154 3.83 11.39 6.46
C ASP A 154 3.37 9.94 6.67
N GLU A 155 2.22 9.74 7.29
CA GLU A 155 1.56 8.44 7.44
C GLU A 155 1.19 7.85 6.08
N LEU A 156 1.49 6.57 5.86
CA LEU A 156 0.92 5.81 4.75
C LEU A 156 -0.56 5.51 5.06
N THR A 157 -1.45 6.33 4.50
CA THR A 157 -2.89 6.27 4.76
C THR A 157 -3.62 5.20 3.94
N GLY A 158 -3.09 4.86 2.77
CA GLY A 158 -3.73 3.88 1.90
C GLY A 158 -3.05 3.72 0.55
N ILE A 159 -3.59 2.82 -0.26
CA ILE A 159 -3.20 2.56 -1.65
C ILE A 159 -4.29 3.10 -2.56
N VAL A 160 -3.91 3.87 -3.58
CA VAL A 160 -4.81 4.39 -4.59
C VAL A 160 -4.55 3.70 -5.92
N VAL A 161 -5.62 3.36 -6.63
CA VAL A 161 -5.55 2.69 -7.92
C VAL A 161 -6.55 3.35 -8.86
N ALA A 162 -6.07 3.83 -10.01
CA ALA A 162 -6.89 4.37 -11.07
C ALA A 162 -7.69 3.24 -11.75
N ARG A 163 -8.96 3.53 -12.05
CA ARG A 163 -9.85 2.69 -12.86
C ARG A 163 -9.50 2.85 -14.33
N THR A 164 -8.48 2.12 -14.76
CA THR A 164 -8.21 1.97 -16.19
C THR A 164 -9.20 0.95 -16.77
N PRO A 165 -9.87 1.23 -17.92
CA PRO A 165 -10.69 0.25 -18.60
C PRO A 165 -9.89 -1.04 -18.86
N GLY A 166 -10.42 -2.19 -18.43
CA GLY A 166 -9.81 -3.52 -18.61
C GLY A 166 -9.01 -4.10 -17.42
N VAL A 167 -8.64 -3.30 -16.41
CA VAL A 167 -7.93 -3.81 -15.20
C VAL A 167 -8.91 -4.31 -14.13
N TRP A 168 -10.12 -3.74 -14.09
CA TRP A 168 -11.13 -4.03 -13.05
C TRP A 168 -12.21 -5.02 -13.49
N GLU A 169 -12.24 -5.41 -14.77
CA GLU A 169 -13.21 -6.38 -15.29
C GLU A 169 -12.91 -7.82 -14.82
N SER A 170 -11.72 -8.07 -14.25
CA SER A 170 -11.28 -9.36 -13.73
C SER A 170 -11.39 -9.50 -12.20
N ILE A 171 -11.77 -8.44 -11.49
CA ILE A 171 -11.90 -8.46 -10.02
C ILE A 171 -13.34 -8.85 -9.69
N PRO A 172 -13.58 -9.97 -8.98
CA PRO A 172 -14.94 -10.40 -8.65
C PRO A 172 -15.64 -9.33 -7.80
N GLN A 173 -16.86 -8.96 -8.20
CA GLN A 173 -17.75 -8.11 -7.41
C GLN A 173 -18.29 -8.83 -6.16
#